data_AF-A0A3M2CEA3-F1
#
_entry.id   AF-A0A3M2CEA3-F1
#
_cell.length_a   1.000
_cell.length_b   1.000
_cell.length_c   1.000
_cell.angle_alpha   90.00
_cell.angle_beta   90.00
_cell.angle_gamma   90.00
#
_symmetry.space_group_name_H-M   'P 1'
#
loop_
_entity.id
_entity.type
_entity.pdbx_description
1 polymer ?
#
loop_
_entity_poly.entity_id
_entity_poly.type
_entity_poly.pdbx_seq_one_letter_code
_entity_poly.pdbx_strand_id
1 'polypeptide(L)'
;MIGCNRRVSETHSAIAELTRVTWTPSVHDPIDPGIPIPQEDRQAAMRSAHRRCIDPKRLTAIDVAVLVLPAFGAILVMFAANRVLARLGFDPSGIPLAIGSGLLYGAAFWLVYRRKYTRLVYSELRDRGYDLCPACGYWRAGIGRAVACPECGAAAAPLSTERG
;
A
#
# COMPACT_ATOMS: atom_id res chain seq x y z
N MET A 1 17.35 -37.03 -27.96
CA MET A 1 17.47 -36.14 -26.79
C MET A 1 16.41 -35.04 -26.85
N ILE A 2 15.15 -35.32 -26.46
CA ILE A 2 14.01 -34.37 -26.57
C ILE A 2 13.26 -34.22 -25.21
N GLY A 3 13.85 -34.67 -24.10
CA GLY A 3 13.17 -34.77 -22.80
C GLY A 3 13.32 -33.59 -21.82
N CYS A 4 14.10 -32.55 -22.15
CA CYS A 4 14.46 -31.50 -21.17
C CYS A 4 13.51 -30.29 -21.18
N ASN A 5 12.74 -30.07 -22.26
CA ASN A 5 11.99 -28.81 -22.43
C ASN A 5 10.61 -28.80 -21.74
N ARG A 6 10.06 -29.96 -21.37
CA ARG A 6 8.70 -30.04 -20.78
C ARG A 6 8.66 -29.55 -19.33
N ARG A 7 9.73 -29.79 -18.57
CA ARG A 7 9.82 -29.50 -17.12
C ARG A 7 9.92 -28.00 -16.78
N VAL A 8 10.43 -27.18 -17.71
CA VAL A 8 10.49 -25.72 -17.54
C VAL A 8 9.12 -25.07 -17.73
N SER A 9 8.26 -25.63 -18.60
CA SER A 9 6.91 -25.09 -18.81
C SER A 9 5.98 -25.32 -17.60
N GLU A 10 6.14 -26.45 -16.90
CA GLU A 10 5.34 -26.78 -15.71
C GLU A 10 5.74 -25.95 -14.48
N THR A 11 7.00 -25.54 -14.38
CA THR A 11 7.46 -24.66 -13.29
C THR A 11 7.00 -23.21 -13.49
N HIS A 12 6.93 -22.74 -14.74
CA HIS A 12 6.43 -21.40 -15.03
C HIS A 12 4.92 -21.27 -14.81
N SER A 13 4.12 -22.31 -15.08
CA SER A 13 2.68 -22.30 -14.77
C SER A 13 2.41 -22.33 -13.27
N ALA A 14 3.14 -23.15 -12.50
CA ALA A 14 2.99 -23.23 -11.04
C ALA A 14 3.34 -21.91 -10.34
N ILE A 15 4.39 -21.20 -10.79
CA ILE A 15 4.75 -19.88 -10.25
C ILE A 15 3.70 -18.82 -10.63
N ALA A 16 3.16 -18.86 -11.86
CA ALA A 16 2.07 -17.97 -12.29
C ALA A 16 0.76 -18.22 -11.52
N GLU A 17 0.53 -19.43 -11.05
CA GLU A 17 -0.62 -19.82 -10.24
C GLU A 17 -0.43 -19.40 -8.77
N LEU A 18 0.76 -19.61 -8.20
CA LEU A 18 1.10 -19.15 -6.84
C LEU A 18 1.10 -17.61 -6.70
N THR A 19 1.54 -16.89 -7.75
CA THR A 19 1.46 -15.42 -7.78
C THR A 19 0.03 -14.90 -7.98
N ARG A 20 -0.86 -15.68 -8.60
CA ARG A 20 -2.30 -15.37 -8.66
C ARG A 20 -3.00 -15.58 -7.31
N VAL A 21 -2.60 -16.58 -6.53
CA VAL A 21 -3.24 -16.92 -5.24
C VAL A 21 -2.81 -15.98 -4.12
N THR A 22 -1.59 -15.44 -4.16
CA THR A 22 -1.08 -14.56 -3.09
C THR A 22 -1.52 -13.10 -3.22
N TRP A 23 -1.99 -12.69 -4.40
CA TRP A 23 -2.59 -11.38 -4.62
C TRP A 23 -4.11 -11.50 -4.73
N THR A 24 -4.77 -11.93 -3.65
CA THR A 24 -6.23 -11.80 -3.55
C THR A 24 -6.54 -10.35 -3.18
N PRO A 25 -7.07 -9.52 -4.10
CA PRO A 25 -7.41 -8.12 -3.83
C PRO A 25 -8.44 -7.96 -2.70
N SER A 26 -9.09 -9.03 -2.25
CA SER A 26 -10.07 -9.03 -1.16
C SER A 26 -9.46 -8.72 0.21
N VAL A 27 -8.20 -9.04 0.48
CA VAL A 27 -7.60 -8.79 1.80
C VAL A 27 -7.39 -7.29 2.05
N HIS A 28 -7.37 -6.49 0.98
CA HIS A 28 -7.09 -5.05 1.05
C HIS A 28 -8.07 -4.22 0.20
N ASP A 29 -9.37 -4.54 0.20
CA ASP A 29 -10.36 -3.57 -0.30
C ASP A 29 -10.51 -2.44 0.77
N PRO A 30 -10.06 -1.20 0.50
CA PRO A 30 -10.24 -0.10 1.44
C PRO A 30 -11.66 0.48 1.42
N ILE A 31 -12.54 -0.03 0.55
CA ILE A 31 -13.91 0.46 0.37
C ILE A 31 -14.84 -0.37 1.26
N ASP A 32 -15.61 0.31 2.10
CA ASP A 32 -16.62 -0.32 2.94
C ASP A 32 -17.57 -1.19 2.08
N PRO A 33 -17.79 -2.48 2.42
CA PRO A 33 -18.69 -3.36 1.68
C PRO A 33 -20.15 -2.85 1.66
N GLY A 34 -20.56 -2.01 2.62
CA GLY A 34 -21.90 -1.41 2.66
C GLY A 34 -22.17 -0.38 1.56
N ILE A 35 -21.14 0.07 0.84
CA ILE A 35 -21.29 1.07 -0.22
C ILE A 35 -21.75 0.40 -1.53
N PRO A 36 -22.86 0.83 -2.16
CA PRO A 36 -23.41 0.20 -3.37
C PRO A 36 -22.64 0.58 -4.65
N ILE A 37 -21.33 0.33 -4.68
CA ILE A 37 -20.48 0.45 -5.88
C ILE A 37 -20.38 -0.92 -6.56
N PRO A 38 -20.70 -1.04 -7.86
CA PRO A 38 -20.48 -2.24 -8.64
C PRO A 38 -19.06 -2.78 -8.50
N GLN A 39 -18.93 -4.09 -8.34
CA GLN A 39 -17.62 -4.74 -8.13
C GLN A 39 -16.63 -4.46 -9.27
N GLU A 40 -17.13 -4.33 -10.51
CA GLU A 40 -16.32 -4.00 -11.68
C GLU A 40 -15.63 -2.63 -11.56
N ASP A 41 -16.35 -1.63 -11.06
CA ASP A 41 -15.82 -0.29 -10.84
C ASP A 41 -14.83 -0.24 -9.69
N ARG A 42 -15.10 -0.98 -8.59
CA ARG A 42 -14.15 -1.13 -7.49
C ARG A 42 -12.83 -1.71 -8.00
N GLN A 43 -12.89 -2.81 -8.73
CA GLN A 43 -11.70 -3.47 -9.29
C GLN A 43 -10.98 -2.59 -10.31
N ALA A 44 -11.72 -1.84 -11.14
CA ALA A 44 -11.11 -0.95 -12.12
C ALA A 44 -10.42 0.26 -11.46
N ALA A 45 -11.01 0.84 -10.41
CA ALA A 45 -10.39 1.88 -9.59
C ALA A 45 -9.15 1.36 -8.86
N MET A 46 -9.21 0.17 -8.25
CA MET A 46 -8.06 -0.47 -7.61
C MET A 46 -6.93 -0.74 -8.61
N ARG A 47 -7.24 -1.26 -9.80
CA ARG A 47 -6.23 -1.49 -10.85
C ARG A 47 -5.59 -0.17 -11.32
N SER A 48 -6.37 0.89 -11.49
CA SER A 48 -5.86 2.21 -11.87
C SER A 48 -4.97 2.81 -10.76
N ALA A 49 -5.44 2.79 -9.51
CA ALA A 49 -4.70 3.25 -8.35
C ALA A 49 -3.39 2.45 -8.15
N HIS A 50 -3.42 1.13 -8.36
CA HIS A 50 -2.25 0.27 -8.27
C HIS A 50 -1.20 0.63 -9.33
N ARG A 51 -1.62 0.84 -10.59
CA ARG A 51 -0.72 1.30 -11.66
C ARG A 51 -0.11 2.66 -11.34
N ARG A 52 -0.90 3.61 -10.81
CA ARG A 52 -0.41 4.93 -10.39
C ARG A 52 0.51 4.88 -9.17
N CYS A 53 0.28 3.93 -8.26
CA CYS A 53 1.10 3.73 -7.06
C CYS A 53 2.46 3.11 -7.41
N ILE A 54 2.49 2.19 -8.38
CA ILE A 54 3.70 1.48 -8.83
C ILE A 54 4.47 2.23 -9.92
N ASP A 55 3.90 3.28 -10.51
CA ASP A 55 4.56 4.02 -11.60
C ASP A 55 5.99 4.40 -11.19
N PRO A 56 7.02 3.78 -11.82
CA PRO A 56 8.42 3.93 -11.40
C PRO A 56 8.92 5.36 -11.58
N LYS A 57 8.23 6.18 -12.38
CA LYS A 57 8.54 7.60 -12.53
C LYS A 57 8.09 8.43 -11.33
N ARG A 58 7.12 7.92 -10.55
CA ARG A 58 6.54 8.58 -9.36
C ARG A 58 6.83 7.86 -8.04
N LEU A 59 7.28 6.61 -8.06
CA LEU A 59 8.12 6.06 -6.99
C LEU A 59 9.42 6.86 -7.00
N THR A 60 9.30 8.07 -6.46
CA THR A 60 10.39 9.01 -6.37
C THR A 60 11.53 8.30 -5.66
N ALA A 61 12.75 8.50 -6.16
CA ALA A 61 13.95 8.11 -5.41
C ALA A 61 13.87 8.59 -3.95
N ILE A 62 13.09 9.65 -3.68
CA ILE A 62 12.71 10.14 -2.36
C ILE A 62 11.91 9.13 -1.55
N ASP A 63 10.81 8.56 -2.05
CA ASP A 63 10.03 7.55 -1.30
C ASP A 63 10.91 6.32 -0.98
N VAL A 64 11.71 5.87 -1.95
CA VAL A 64 12.65 4.75 -1.75
C VAL A 64 13.75 5.15 -0.77
N ALA A 65 14.34 6.34 -0.89
CA ALA A 65 15.38 6.79 0.03
C ALA A 65 14.84 7.00 1.45
N VAL A 66 13.66 7.58 1.61
CA VAL A 66 13.05 7.82 2.93
C VAL A 66 12.71 6.50 3.63
N LEU A 67 12.47 5.42 2.90
CA LEU A 67 12.13 4.12 3.48
C LEU A 67 13.31 3.16 3.59
N VAL A 68 14.05 2.99 2.50
CA VAL A 68 15.12 2.00 2.40
C VAL A 68 16.37 2.49 3.11
N LEU A 69 16.72 3.78 3.01
CA LEU A 69 17.95 4.30 3.59
C LEU A 69 17.96 4.22 5.13
N PRO A 70 16.87 4.59 5.86
CA PRO A 70 16.82 4.43 7.31
C PRO A 70 16.81 2.97 7.75
N ALA A 71 16.08 2.10 7.03
CA ALA A 71 16.06 0.67 7.34
C ALA A 71 17.46 0.06 7.18
N PHE A 72 18.14 0.38 6.08
CA PHE A 72 19.51 -0.07 5.84
C PHE A 72 20.49 0.49 6.87
N GLY A 73 20.37 1.78 7.19
CA GLY A 73 21.16 2.42 8.25
C GLY A 73 20.96 1.78 9.62
N ALA A 74 19.72 1.48 9.99
CA ALA A 74 19.40 0.81 11.25
C ALA A 74 20.02 -0.59 11.33
N ILE A 75 19.94 -1.37 10.24
CA ILE A 75 20.58 -2.70 10.16
C ILE A 75 22.09 -2.58 10.33
N LEU A 76 22.74 -1.64 9.65
CA LEU A 76 24.19 -1.43 9.75
C LEU A 76 24.62 -1.01 11.15
N VAL A 77 23.93 -0.03 11.76
CA VAL A 77 24.20 0.44 13.12
C VAL A 77 24.07 -0.71 14.12
N MET A 78 23.03 -1.52 13.97
CA MET A 78 22.79 -2.64 14.85
C MET A 78 23.83 -3.76 14.67
N PHE A 79 24.27 -4.03 13.44
CA PHE A 79 25.35 -4.99 13.18
C PHE A 79 26.69 -4.50 13.77
N ALA A 80 26.98 -3.20 13.64
CA ALA A 80 28.15 -2.57 14.25
C ALA A 80 28.08 -2.63 15.79
N ALA A 81 26.93 -2.32 16.38
CA ALA A 81 26.70 -2.39 17.82
C ALA A 81 26.89 -3.82 18.35
N ASN A 82 26.34 -4.84 17.68
CA ASN A 82 26.54 -6.23 18.05
C ASN A 82 28.02 -6.64 18.00
N ARG A 83 28.77 -6.21 16.97
CA ARG A 83 30.22 -6.46 16.87
C ARG A 83 30.99 -5.85 18.04
N VAL A 84 30.62 -4.65 18.49
CA VAL A 84 31.26 -3.98 19.63
C VAL A 84 30.91 -4.68 20.95
N LEU A 85 29.63 -4.99 21.17
CA LEU A 85 29.14 -5.68 22.37
C LEU A 85 29.78 -7.06 22.54
N ALA A 86 29.92 -7.81 21.44
CA ALA A 86 30.58 -9.12 21.45
C ALA A 86 32.05 -9.03 21.90
N ARG A 87 32.77 -7.96 21.54
CA ARG A 87 34.15 -7.74 22.00
C ARG A 87 34.25 -7.40 23.49
N LEU A 88 33.18 -6.85 24.06
CA LEU A 88 33.09 -6.49 25.46
C LEU A 88 32.56 -7.64 26.35
N GLY A 89 32.34 -8.83 25.77
CA GLY A 89 31.85 -10.00 26.50
C GLY A 89 30.35 -9.97 26.81
N PHE A 90 29.59 -9.06 26.19
CA PHE A 90 28.12 -9.05 26.31
C PHE A 90 27.49 -10.07 25.35
N ASP A 91 26.53 -10.83 25.87
CA ASP A 91 25.77 -11.85 25.14
C ASP A 91 24.88 -11.21 24.05
N PRO A 92 24.66 -11.84 22.87
CA PRO A 92 24.04 -11.25 21.68
C PRO A 92 22.52 -11.16 21.76
N SER A 93 22.02 -10.66 22.89
CA SER A 93 20.64 -10.26 23.14
C SER A 93 20.13 -9.13 22.22
N GLY A 94 20.96 -8.62 21.30
CA GLY A 94 20.57 -7.65 20.27
C GLY A 94 19.67 -8.21 19.16
N ILE A 95 19.56 -9.54 19.01
CA ILE A 95 18.72 -10.16 17.96
C ILE A 95 17.22 -9.82 18.14
N PRO A 96 16.61 -9.92 19.34
CA PRO A 96 15.25 -9.45 19.56
C PRO A 96 15.01 -7.98 19.19
N LEU A 97 15.96 -7.09 19.50
CA LEU A 97 15.87 -5.67 19.16
C LEU A 97 15.91 -5.46 17.64
N ALA A 98 16.71 -6.27 16.93
CA ALA A 98 16.73 -6.30 15.48
C ALA A 98 15.37 -6.59 14.87
N ILE A 99 14.79 -7.70 15.32
CA ILE A 99 13.51 -8.18 14.82
C ILE A 99 12.42 -7.17 15.16
N GLY A 100 12.40 -6.67 16.40
CA GLY A 100 11.44 -5.67 16.84
C GLY A 100 11.51 -4.38 16.02
N SER A 101 12.71 -3.86 15.75
CA SER A 101 12.87 -2.66 14.91
C SER A 101 12.42 -2.91 13.46
N GLY A 102 12.77 -4.06 12.87
CA GLY A 102 12.33 -4.42 11.52
C GLY A 102 10.81 -4.53 11.40
N LEU A 103 10.14 -5.13 12.38
CA LEU A 103 8.68 -5.21 12.44
C LEU A 103 8.03 -3.83 12.57
N LEU A 104 8.60 -2.95 13.41
CA LEU A 104 8.10 -1.59 13.59
C LEU A 104 8.21 -0.79 12.28
N TYR A 105 9.35 -0.88 11.59
CA TYR A 105 9.53 -0.26 10.28
C TYR A 105 8.58 -0.82 9.22
N GLY A 106 8.41 -2.15 9.18
CA GLY A 106 7.45 -2.80 8.28
C GLY A 106 6.01 -2.34 8.53
N ALA A 107 5.60 -2.22 9.79
CA ALA A 107 4.28 -1.74 10.18
C ALA A 107 4.07 -0.26 9.81
N ALA A 108 5.07 0.60 10.09
CA ALA A 108 5.03 2.01 9.71
C ALA A 108 4.94 2.19 8.19
N PHE A 109 5.75 1.44 7.43
CA PHE A 109 5.69 1.42 5.97
C PHE A 109 4.31 1.00 5.48
N TRP A 110 3.78 -0.11 6.01
CA TRP A 110 2.47 -0.61 5.64
C TRP A 110 1.36 0.42 5.90
N LEU A 111 1.40 1.13 7.03
CA LEU A 111 0.43 2.19 7.34
C LEU A 111 0.51 3.37 6.38
N VAL A 112 1.72 3.84 6.06
CA VAL A 112 1.94 4.95 5.12
C VAL A 112 1.50 4.55 3.71
N TYR A 113 1.93 3.37 3.25
CA TYR A 113 1.57 2.82 1.95
C TYR A 113 0.05 2.66 1.84
N ARG A 114 -0.59 2.07 2.86
CA ARG A 114 -2.05 1.90 2.93
C ARG A 114 -2.76 3.24 2.83
N ARG A 115 -2.37 4.26 3.60
CA ARG A 115 -2.98 5.60 3.52
C ARG A 115 -2.86 6.23 2.14
N LYS A 116 -1.69 6.14 1.51
CA LYS A 116 -1.44 6.69 0.16
C LYS A 116 -2.27 5.94 -0.88
N TYR A 117 -2.26 4.61 -0.84
CA TYR A 117 -3.02 3.75 -1.75
C TYR A 117 -4.53 4.00 -1.63
N THR A 118 -5.07 4.01 -0.41
CA THR A 118 -6.49 4.28 -0.14
C THR A 118 -6.94 5.63 -0.72
N ARG A 119 -6.14 6.69 -0.56
CA ARG A 119 -6.45 8.01 -1.15
C ARG A 119 -6.50 7.97 -2.68
N LEU A 120 -5.60 7.23 -3.32
CA LEU A 120 -5.63 7.06 -4.77
C LEU A 120 -6.90 6.33 -5.21
N VAL A 121 -7.28 5.25 -4.54
CA VAL A 121 -8.52 4.52 -4.83
C VAL A 121 -9.74 5.42 -4.72
N TYR A 122 -9.86 6.21 -3.63
CA TYR A 122 -10.97 7.15 -3.48
C TYR A 122 -10.94 8.27 -4.54
N SER A 123 -9.76 8.71 -4.97
CA SER A 123 -9.66 9.66 -6.07
C SER A 123 -10.16 9.06 -7.38
N GLU A 124 -9.76 7.84 -7.73
CA GLU A 124 -10.24 7.16 -8.95
C GLU A 124 -11.74 6.93 -8.95
N LEU A 125 -12.33 6.59 -7.79
CA LEU A 125 -13.77 6.43 -7.67
C LEU A 125 -14.50 7.78 -7.83
N ARG A 126 -13.96 8.87 -7.27
CA ARG A 126 -14.53 10.21 -7.51
C ARG A 126 -14.44 10.61 -8.97
N ASP A 127 -13.33 10.31 -9.63
CA ASP A 127 -13.14 10.56 -11.08
C ASP A 127 -14.16 9.76 -11.93
N ARG A 128 -14.70 8.65 -11.40
CA ARG A 128 -15.78 7.87 -12.00
C ARG A 128 -17.20 8.35 -11.64
N GLY A 129 -17.32 9.42 -10.85
CA GLY A 129 -18.60 10.03 -10.49
C GLY A 129 -19.17 9.62 -9.13
N TYR A 130 -18.42 8.86 -8.32
CA TYR A 130 -18.86 8.48 -6.97
C TYR A 130 -18.64 9.62 -5.97
N ASP A 131 -19.67 9.97 -5.20
CA ASP A 131 -19.61 11.05 -4.20
C ASP A 131 -18.97 10.56 -2.89
N LEU A 132 -17.64 10.50 -2.87
CA LEU A 132 -16.85 10.08 -1.73
C LEU A 132 -16.15 11.27 -1.07
N CYS A 133 -16.02 11.23 0.26
CA CYS A 133 -15.19 12.16 0.98
C CYS A 133 -13.70 11.98 0.59
N PRO A 134 -12.99 13.04 0.17
CA PRO A 134 -11.57 12.95 -0.20
C PRO A 134 -10.65 12.59 0.97
N ALA A 135 -11.06 12.90 2.20
CA ALA A 135 -10.23 12.72 3.38
C ALA A 135 -10.32 11.30 3.95
N CYS A 136 -11.55 10.77 4.11
CA CYS A 136 -11.80 9.49 4.76
C CYS A 136 -12.46 8.43 3.87
N GLY A 137 -12.92 8.77 2.66
CA GLY A 137 -13.61 7.82 1.77
C GLY A 137 -15.06 7.53 2.12
N TYR A 138 -15.65 8.25 3.08
CA TYR A 138 -17.07 8.09 3.42
C TYR A 138 -17.98 8.42 2.23
N TRP A 139 -19.02 7.62 2.03
CA TRP A 139 -20.00 7.81 0.97
C TRP A 139 -20.99 8.92 1.30
N ARG A 140 -21.04 9.97 0.48
CA ARG A 140 -21.83 11.19 0.72
C ARG A 140 -23.11 11.25 -0.11
N ALA A 141 -23.50 10.20 -0.84
CA ALA A 141 -24.72 10.27 -1.63
C ALA A 141 -25.93 10.53 -0.72
N GLY A 142 -26.78 11.48 -1.13
CA GLY A 142 -27.93 11.93 -0.34
C GLY A 142 -27.61 12.97 0.74
N ILE A 143 -26.33 13.23 1.02
CA ILE A 143 -25.91 14.32 1.91
C ILE A 143 -25.61 15.54 1.04
N GLY A 144 -26.19 16.69 1.37
CA GLY A 144 -25.96 17.93 0.64
C GLY A 144 -24.46 18.22 0.49
N ARG A 145 -24.01 18.56 -0.72
CA ARG A 145 -22.58 18.70 -1.05
C ARG A 145 -21.85 19.71 -0.16
N ALA A 146 -22.55 20.71 0.38
CA ALA A 146 -22.02 21.75 1.27
C ALA A 146 -21.86 21.31 2.75
N VAL A 147 -22.38 20.16 3.15
CA VAL A 147 -22.33 19.68 4.54
C VAL A 147 -20.98 19.04 4.82
N ALA A 148 -20.35 19.36 5.96
CA ALA A 148 -19.13 18.69 6.40
C ALA A 148 -19.31 17.16 6.46
N CYS A 149 -18.23 16.42 6.21
CA CYS A 149 -18.27 14.97 6.29
C CYS A 149 -18.63 14.51 7.72
N PRO A 150 -19.66 13.68 7.92
CA PRO A 150 -20.09 13.27 9.26
C PRO A 150 -19.04 12.41 9.98
N GLU A 151 -18.20 11.67 9.25
CA GLU A 151 -17.19 10.79 9.84
C GLU A 151 -15.92 11.51 10.28
N CYS A 152 -15.44 12.48 9.49
CA CYS A 152 -14.12 13.09 9.73
C CYS A 152 -14.14 14.61 9.89
N GLY A 153 -15.32 15.24 9.77
CA GLY A 153 -15.46 16.70 9.86
C GLY A 153 -14.82 17.48 8.71
N ALA A 154 -14.26 16.81 7.69
CA ALA A 154 -13.67 17.49 6.55
C ALA A 154 -14.72 18.35 5.84
N ALA A 155 -14.37 19.61 5.59
CA ALA A 155 -15.21 20.53 4.85
C ALA A 155 -15.51 19.98 3.44
N ALA A 156 -16.67 20.33 2.91
CA ALA A 156 -17.02 20.07 1.53
C ALA A 156 -15.90 20.57 0.60
N ALA A 157 -15.38 19.70 -0.25
CA ALA A 157 -14.46 20.14 -1.29
C ALA A 157 -15.20 21.18 -2.16
N PRO A 158 -14.61 22.35 -2.44
CA PRO A 158 -15.20 23.31 -3.37
C PRO A 158 -15.39 22.60 -4.71
N LEU A 159 -16.54 22.84 -5.35
CA LEU A 159 -16.81 22.33 -6.69
C LEU A 159 -15.60 22.67 -7.56
N SER A 160 -14.94 21.66 -8.12
CA SER A 160 -14.08 21.89 -9.26
C SER A 160 -15.01 22.47 -10.32
N THR A 161 -14.96 23.79 -10.46
CA THR A 161 -15.73 24.59 -11.41
C THR A 161 -15.81 23.82 -12.72
N GLU A 162 -17.05 23.57 -13.14
CA GLU A 162 -17.40 22.85 -14.35
C GLU A 162 -16.43 23.24 -15.47
N ARG A 163 -15.64 22.28 -15.93
CA ARG A 163 -14.92 22.44 -17.20
C ARG A 163 -16.00 22.37 -18.28
N GLY A 164 -16.53 23.53 -18.64
CA GLY A 164 -17.30 23.74 -19.87
C GLY A 164 -16.43 23.50 -21.09
#